data_AF-A0A5R8QL48-F1
#
_entry.id   AF-A0A5R8QL48-F1
#
_cell.length_a   1.000
_cell.length_b   1.000
_cell.length_c   1.000
_cell.angle_alpha   90.00
_cell.angle_beta   90.00
_cell.angle_gamma   90.00
#
_symmetry.space_group_name_H-M   'P 1'
#
loop_
_entity.id
_entity.type
_entity.pdbx_description
1 polymer ?
#
loop_
_entity_poly.entity_id
_entity_poly.type
_entity_poly.pdbx_seq_one_letter_code
_entity_poly.pdbx_strand_id
1 'polypeptide(L)'
;MDGGRRILRSLKESFAARHSLVPIVPGESSYALAAVVAVTSVPSASAPAAVAPRAPSRKRRGGRLLSRLALLGRPGVGSLATIALFVFVGAAGFIENGGYTDLVAREGELYDIAARVAGFPISAVTITGQSRLSERELLDAAGVGLRNSLPFLDATAVRDRLMQVPLVKSARVMKLYPSRLVIAIEERQPSALWQRDGRVAVISEDGVPIDELRDQRYLGLPFVVGEGAQKRLPEFLMLMTKAGDLSHRIKAGVLVAGRRWNFEMTNGVTVKLPEIGPAEALETLARLQREARILDKDVMFVDLRIPDRVSVRLTEEAAATREAQTAPRKSSKSGG
;
A
#
# COMPACT_ATOMS: atom_id res chain seq x y z
N MET A 1 17.59 24.04 -1.74
CA MET A 1 17.15 24.47 -3.09
C MET A 1 16.69 23.21 -3.82
N ASP A 2 15.45 22.78 -3.60
CA ASP A 2 14.94 21.52 -4.14
C ASP A 2 14.22 21.76 -5.46
N GLY A 3 14.92 21.43 -6.55
CA GLY A 3 14.36 21.36 -7.90
C GLY A 3 13.53 20.09 -8.07
N GLY A 4 12.28 20.13 -7.61
CA GLY A 4 11.30 19.08 -7.89
C GLY A 4 11.02 19.00 -9.39
N ARG A 5 11.67 18.05 -10.07
CA ARG A 5 11.39 17.71 -11.47
C ARG A 5 9.99 17.13 -11.59
N ARG A 6 9.02 18.00 -11.86
CA ARG A 6 7.68 17.65 -12.35
C ARG A 6 7.81 17.30 -13.82
N ILE A 7 7.70 16.02 -14.15
CA ILE A 7 7.65 15.57 -15.55
C ILE A 7 6.20 15.21 -15.83
N LEU A 8 5.48 16.15 -16.45
CA LEU A 8 4.18 15.88 -17.06
C LEU A 8 4.46 15.18 -18.39
N ARG A 9 4.20 13.88 -18.50
CA ARG A 9 4.11 13.21 -19.81
C ARG A 9 2.66 12.96 -20.16
N SER A 10 2.24 13.60 -21.25
CA SER A 10 0.98 13.34 -21.93
C SER A 10 1.14 12.10 -22.80
N LEU A 11 0.31 11.08 -22.60
CA LEU A 11 0.27 9.85 -23.41
C LEU A 11 -0.14 10.06 -24.88
N LYS A 12 -0.33 11.31 -25.33
CA LYS A 12 -0.76 11.64 -26.70
C LYS A 12 0.32 11.48 -27.76
N GLU A 13 1.61 11.44 -27.39
CA GLU A 13 2.69 11.50 -28.39
C GLU A 13 3.03 10.16 -29.06
N SER A 14 2.48 9.03 -28.62
CA SER A 14 2.83 7.72 -29.22
C SER A 14 2.00 7.37 -30.46
N PHE A 15 0.89 8.05 -30.74
CA PHE A 15 0.00 7.68 -31.85
C PHE A 15 -0.68 8.89 -32.48
N ALA A 16 0.07 9.63 -33.30
CA ALA A 16 -0.52 10.55 -34.26
C ALA A 16 -0.85 9.81 -35.56
N ALA A 17 -2.14 9.63 -35.87
CA ALA A 17 -2.64 9.66 -37.24
C ALA A 17 -4.18 9.77 -37.31
N ARG A 18 -4.62 10.92 -37.82
CA ARG A 18 -5.81 11.17 -38.67
C ARG A 18 -7.20 10.81 -38.11
N HIS A 19 -8.02 11.81 -37.82
CA HIS A 19 -8.99 12.37 -38.77
C HIS A 19 -9.81 13.50 -38.10
N SER A 20 -10.07 14.50 -38.91
CA SER A 20 -10.87 15.71 -38.72
C SER A 20 -12.38 15.42 -38.69
N LEU A 21 -13.16 16.24 -37.96
CA LEU A 21 -14.20 17.16 -38.50
C LEU A 21 -15.22 17.61 -37.42
N VAL A 22 -15.30 18.94 -37.25
CA VAL A 22 -16.45 19.86 -37.14
C VAL A 22 -17.64 19.58 -36.17
N PRO A 23 -18.05 20.57 -35.35
CA PRO A 23 -19.31 20.57 -34.59
C PRO A 23 -20.45 21.32 -35.31
N ILE A 24 -21.71 20.91 -35.07
CA ILE A 24 -22.92 21.66 -35.45
C ILE A 24 -23.69 22.06 -34.17
N VAL A 25 -24.16 23.31 -34.20
CA VAL A 25 -24.80 24.14 -33.18
C VAL A 25 -26.27 23.72 -32.92
N PRO A 26 -26.84 24.02 -31.73
CA PRO A 26 -28.20 23.62 -31.35
C PRO A 26 -29.23 24.73 -31.57
N GLY A 27 -30.50 24.35 -31.51
CA GLY A 27 -31.58 25.25 -31.10
C GLY A 27 -32.87 25.02 -31.85
N GLU A 28 -33.89 24.53 -31.15
CA GLU A 28 -35.26 24.95 -31.43
C GLU A 28 -36.02 25.12 -30.12
N SER A 29 -36.78 26.21 -30.11
CA SER A 29 -37.57 26.72 -29.01
C SER A 29 -39.06 26.62 -29.39
N SER A 30 -39.87 26.34 -28.36
CA SER A 30 -41.13 27.03 -28.07
C SER A 30 -42.48 26.52 -28.62
N TYR A 31 -43.45 26.69 -27.71
CA TYR A 31 -44.90 26.79 -27.88
C TYR A 31 -45.65 25.43 -27.90
N ALA A 32 -46.74 25.21 -27.17
CA ALA A 32 -47.64 26.16 -26.53
C ALA A 32 -48.55 25.46 -25.49
N LEU A 33 -48.86 26.24 -24.45
CA LEU A 33 -50.18 26.49 -23.86
C LEU A 33 -50.88 25.40 -23.02
N ALA A 34 -51.12 25.84 -21.77
CA ALA A 34 -52.40 25.76 -21.04
C ALA A 34 -52.78 24.38 -20.48
N ALA A 35 -53.37 24.23 -19.30
CA ALA A 35 -53.71 25.09 -18.17
C ALA A 35 -53.91 24.10 -17.00
N VAL A 36 -53.26 24.28 -15.85
CA VAL A 36 -53.81 24.90 -14.63
C VAL A 36 -54.97 24.13 -13.98
N VAL A 37 -54.62 23.56 -12.81
CA VAL A 37 -55.40 23.41 -11.56
C VAL A 37 -56.21 22.13 -11.36
N ALA A 38 -55.64 21.28 -10.50
CA ALA A 38 -56.38 20.52 -9.51
C ALA A 38 -56.37 21.26 -8.17
N VAL A 39 -57.31 20.86 -7.31
CA VAL A 39 -57.47 21.13 -5.87
C VAL A 39 -58.59 22.12 -5.54
N THR A 40 -59.78 21.56 -5.40
CA THR A 40 -60.88 22.10 -4.59
C THR A 40 -60.76 21.56 -3.16
N SER A 41 -60.80 22.45 -2.18
CA SER A 41 -61.13 22.14 -0.78
C SER A 41 -62.64 22.34 -0.53
N VAL A 42 -63.13 21.53 0.40
CA VAL A 42 -64.52 21.33 0.90
C VAL A 42 -64.69 22.17 2.20
N PRO A 43 -65.85 22.29 2.93
CA PRO A 43 -67.30 22.12 2.67
C PRO A 43 -68.14 23.38 3.06
N SER A 44 -69.48 23.35 2.89
CA SER A 44 -70.45 23.51 4.01
C SER A 44 -71.91 23.34 3.54
N ALA A 45 -72.77 23.07 4.52
CA ALA A 45 -74.06 22.38 4.48
C ALA A 45 -75.27 23.19 3.96
N SER A 46 -76.29 22.49 3.47
CA SER A 46 -77.66 22.49 4.03
C SER A 46 -78.58 21.52 3.25
N ALA A 47 -79.46 20.86 4.00
CA ALA A 47 -80.40 19.81 3.57
C ALA A 47 -81.79 20.41 3.22
N PRO A 48 -82.90 19.65 3.06
CA PRO A 48 -83.08 18.22 2.73
C PRO A 48 -84.14 18.00 1.61
N ALA A 49 -84.50 16.72 1.42
CA ALA A 49 -85.80 16.20 0.95
C ALA A 49 -85.90 15.79 -0.54
N ALA A 50 -85.87 14.47 -0.78
CA ALA A 50 -87.06 13.69 -1.14
C ALA A 50 -86.65 12.25 -1.48
N VAL A 51 -87.38 11.30 -0.90
CA VAL A 51 -87.19 9.85 -0.97
C VAL A 51 -87.96 9.29 -2.18
N ALA A 52 -87.33 8.41 -2.98
CA ALA A 52 -88.02 7.41 -3.79
C ALA A 52 -87.09 6.21 -4.11
N PRO A 53 -87.60 4.97 -4.28
CA PRO A 53 -86.86 3.75 -3.95
C PRO A 53 -86.27 2.96 -5.14
N ARG A 54 -85.18 2.24 -4.83
CA ARG A 54 -84.67 0.93 -5.32
C ARG A 54 -84.91 0.47 -6.78
N ALA A 55 -83.81 0.08 -7.41
CA ALA A 55 -83.66 -1.24 -8.07
C ALA A 55 -82.19 -1.72 -8.00
N PRO A 56 -81.89 -2.99 -7.67
CA PRO A 56 -80.52 -3.49 -7.65
C PRO A 56 -80.14 -4.10 -9.00
N SER A 57 -79.06 -3.66 -9.63
CA SER A 57 -78.47 -4.37 -10.77
C SER A 57 -77.14 -5.03 -10.39
N ARG A 58 -77.08 -6.29 -10.78
CA ARG A 58 -76.20 -7.37 -10.35
C ARG A 58 -74.79 -7.19 -10.94
N LYS A 59 -73.76 -7.43 -10.12
CA LYS A 59 -72.34 -7.53 -10.54
C LYS A 59 -72.16 -8.36 -11.83
N ARG A 60 -71.44 -7.83 -12.81
CA ARG A 60 -70.69 -8.63 -13.80
C ARG A 60 -69.18 -8.41 -13.58
N ARG A 61 -68.62 -9.26 -12.71
CA ARG A 61 -67.20 -9.39 -12.42
C ARG A 61 -66.58 -10.25 -13.54
N GLY A 62 -66.17 -9.63 -14.66
CA GLY A 62 -65.64 -10.40 -15.81
C GLY A 62 -64.78 -9.64 -16.82
N GLY A 63 -64.50 -8.36 -16.64
CA GLY A 63 -63.82 -7.53 -17.65
C GLY A 63 -62.32 -7.27 -17.47
N ARG A 64 -61.69 -7.67 -16.35
CA ARG A 64 -60.31 -7.24 -16.02
C ARG A 64 -59.19 -8.07 -16.66
N LEU A 65 -59.51 -9.24 -17.23
CA LEU A 65 -58.54 -10.08 -17.94
C LEU A 65 -58.39 -9.65 -19.41
N LEU A 66 -59.50 -9.26 -20.05
CA LEU A 66 -59.50 -8.82 -21.45
C LEU A 66 -58.89 -7.42 -21.65
N SER A 67 -58.93 -6.56 -20.63
CA SER A 67 -58.29 -5.24 -20.69
C SER A 67 -56.76 -5.29 -20.60
N ARG A 68 -56.16 -6.38 -20.09
CA ARG A 68 -54.70 -6.62 -20.14
C ARG A 68 -54.23 -7.13 -21.51
N LEU A 69 -55.13 -7.75 -22.27
CA LEU A 69 -54.89 -8.20 -23.64
C LEU A 69 -55.08 -7.08 -24.68
N ALA A 70 -55.76 -5.99 -24.33
CA ALA A 70 -55.92 -4.83 -25.20
C ALA A 70 -54.61 -4.07 -25.51
N LEU A 71 -53.55 -4.26 -24.69
CA LEU A 71 -52.22 -3.73 -24.99
C LEU A 71 -51.55 -4.44 -26.18
N LEU A 72 -51.88 -5.71 -26.44
CA LEU A 72 -51.35 -6.48 -27.58
C LEU A 72 -51.99 -6.09 -28.92
N GLY A 73 -53.09 -5.33 -28.90
CA GLY A 73 -53.83 -4.93 -30.11
C GLY A 73 -53.38 -3.62 -30.76
N ARG A 74 -52.37 -2.93 -30.22
CA ARG A 74 -51.88 -1.67 -30.82
C ARG A 74 -50.87 -1.99 -31.94
N PRO A 75 -50.99 -1.35 -33.13
CA PRO A 75 -50.03 -1.54 -34.20
C PRO A 75 -48.62 -1.17 -33.71
N GLY A 76 -47.65 -2.07 -33.90
CA GLY A 76 -46.26 -1.89 -33.46
C GLY A 76 -45.88 -2.59 -32.15
N VAL A 77 -46.83 -3.05 -31.33
CA VAL A 77 -46.51 -3.77 -30.09
C VAL A 77 -45.99 -5.18 -30.37
N GLY A 78 -46.55 -5.86 -31.39
CA GLY A 78 -46.05 -7.16 -31.84
C GLY A 78 -44.62 -7.09 -32.39
N SER A 79 -44.30 -6.07 -33.19
CA SER A 79 -42.96 -5.89 -33.74
C SER A 79 -41.94 -5.53 -32.66
N LEU A 80 -42.30 -4.63 -31.72
CA LEU A 80 -41.46 -4.34 -30.55
C LEU A 80 -41.25 -5.58 -29.69
N ALA A 81 -42.29 -6.38 -29.45
CA ALA A 81 -42.18 -7.63 -28.70
C ALA A 81 -41.26 -8.64 -29.41
N THR A 82 -41.32 -8.75 -30.75
CA THR A 82 -40.40 -9.61 -31.49
C THR A 82 -38.96 -9.11 -31.46
N ILE A 83 -38.72 -7.80 -31.61
CA ILE A 83 -37.37 -7.22 -31.51
C ILE A 83 -36.81 -7.46 -30.10
N ALA A 84 -37.62 -7.20 -29.07
CA ALA A 84 -37.23 -7.46 -27.69
C ALA A 84 -36.91 -8.94 -27.44
N LEU A 85 -37.69 -9.86 -28.02
CA LEU A 85 -37.44 -11.30 -27.94
C LEU A 85 -36.13 -11.68 -28.64
N PHE A 86 -35.87 -11.19 -29.85
CA PHE A 86 -34.62 -11.46 -30.57
C PHE A 86 -33.40 -10.88 -29.85
N VAL A 87 -33.51 -9.67 -29.30
CA VAL A 87 -32.46 -9.07 -28.47
C VAL A 87 -32.23 -9.90 -27.20
N PHE A 88 -33.31 -10.37 -26.55
CA PHE A 88 -33.22 -11.19 -25.36
C PHE A 88 -32.56 -12.54 -25.63
N VAL A 89 -32.99 -13.25 -26.67
CA VAL A 89 -32.42 -14.55 -27.07
C VAL A 89 -30.97 -14.38 -27.53
N GLY A 90 -30.68 -13.33 -28.30
CA GLY A 90 -29.32 -12.99 -28.72
C GLY A 90 -28.40 -12.70 -27.54
N ALA A 91 -28.87 -11.92 -26.56
CA ALA A 91 -28.12 -11.63 -25.34
C ALA A 91 -27.91 -12.86 -24.46
N ALA A 92 -28.93 -13.71 -24.29
CA ALA A 92 -28.83 -14.96 -23.55
C ALA A 92 -27.81 -15.91 -24.19
N GLY A 93 -27.90 -16.13 -25.51
CA GLY A 93 -26.94 -16.94 -26.24
C GLY A 93 -25.52 -16.34 -26.24
N PHE A 94 -25.39 -15.02 -26.21
CA PHE A 94 -24.11 -14.34 -26.11
C PHE A 94 -23.45 -14.52 -24.72
N ILE A 95 -24.24 -14.51 -23.65
CA ILE A 95 -23.77 -14.75 -22.28
C ILE A 95 -23.40 -16.22 -22.09
N GLU A 96 -24.25 -17.15 -22.54
CA GLU A 96 -24.01 -18.60 -22.40
C GLU A 96 -22.78 -19.07 -23.18
N ASN A 97 -22.48 -18.46 -24.33
CA ASN A 97 -21.26 -18.74 -25.10
C ASN A 97 -19.99 -18.08 -24.54
N GLY A 98 -20.05 -17.43 -23.37
CA GLY A 98 -18.90 -16.72 -22.79
C GLY A 98 -18.51 -15.43 -23.51
N GLY A 99 -19.34 -14.94 -24.44
CA GLY A 99 -19.08 -13.69 -25.16
C GLY A 99 -19.02 -12.48 -24.23
N TYR A 100 -19.79 -12.48 -23.14
CA TYR A 100 -19.72 -11.44 -22.11
C TYR A 100 -18.39 -11.44 -21.37
N THR A 101 -17.90 -12.62 -20.95
CA THR A 101 -16.60 -12.75 -20.28
C THR A 101 -15.45 -12.37 -21.21
N ASP A 102 -15.54 -12.71 -22.50
CA ASP A 102 -14.56 -12.32 -23.51
C ASP A 102 -14.57 -10.81 -23.80
N LEU A 103 -15.74 -10.17 -23.82
CA LEU A 103 -15.84 -8.71 -23.94
C LEU A 103 -15.28 -7.99 -22.72
N VAL A 104 -15.61 -8.44 -21.50
CA VAL A 104 -15.05 -7.87 -20.28
C VAL A 104 -13.52 -8.02 -20.28
N ALA A 105 -13.02 -9.17 -20.71
CA ALA A 105 -11.59 -9.42 -20.83
C ALA A 105 -10.89 -8.59 -21.93
N ARG A 106 -11.60 -8.16 -22.98
CA ARG A 106 -11.04 -7.38 -24.10
C ARG A 106 -11.21 -5.86 -23.94
N GLU A 107 -12.31 -5.40 -23.37
CA GLU A 107 -12.73 -3.99 -23.42
C GLU A 107 -12.99 -3.38 -22.04
N GLY A 108 -13.08 -4.20 -20.99
CA GLY A 108 -13.47 -3.79 -19.63
C GLY A 108 -14.97 -3.97 -19.38
N GLU A 109 -15.44 -3.66 -18.16
CA GLU A 109 -16.87 -3.78 -17.84
C GLU A 109 -17.72 -2.78 -18.64
N LEU A 110 -18.97 -3.15 -18.93
CA LEU A 110 -19.88 -2.32 -19.74
C LEU A 110 -20.12 -0.93 -19.12
N TYR A 111 -20.13 -0.86 -17.79
CA TYR A 111 -20.24 0.42 -17.06
C TYR A 111 -18.98 1.29 -17.22
N ASP A 112 -17.78 0.70 -17.26
CA ASP A 112 -16.54 1.42 -17.52
C ASP A 112 -16.49 1.96 -18.96
N ILE A 113 -17.02 1.22 -19.93
CA ILE A 113 -17.17 1.70 -21.32
C ILE A 113 -18.11 2.91 -21.36
N ALA A 114 -19.30 2.80 -20.75
CA ALA A 114 -20.28 3.88 -20.72
C ALA A 114 -19.74 5.14 -20.03
N ALA A 115 -19.07 5.00 -18.89
CA ALA A 115 -18.46 6.14 -18.18
C ALA A 115 -17.34 6.81 -18.97
N ARG A 116 -16.51 6.05 -19.68
CA ARG A 116 -15.47 6.61 -20.56
C ARG A 116 -16.07 7.42 -21.71
N VAL A 117 -17.12 6.90 -22.35
CA VAL A 117 -17.87 7.61 -23.41
C VAL A 117 -18.57 8.85 -22.85
N ALA A 118 -19.05 8.80 -21.61
CA ALA A 118 -19.67 9.93 -20.91
C ALA A 118 -18.67 11.00 -20.40
N GLY A 119 -17.38 10.88 -20.71
CA GLY A 119 -16.37 11.89 -20.38
C GLY A 119 -15.60 11.65 -19.08
N PHE A 120 -15.65 10.45 -18.51
CA PHE A 120 -14.88 10.07 -17.31
C PHE A 120 -13.77 9.01 -17.53
N PRO A 121 -12.93 9.14 -18.57
CA PRO A 121 -11.77 8.25 -18.73
C PRO A 121 -10.66 8.55 -17.73
N ILE A 122 -9.84 7.56 -17.40
CA ILE A 122 -8.56 7.81 -16.72
C ILE A 122 -7.53 8.20 -17.77
N SER A 123 -7.48 9.50 -18.11
CA SER A 123 -6.57 10.01 -19.16
C SER A 123 -5.17 10.33 -18.65
N ALA A 124 -5.03 10.60 -17.35
CA ALA A 124 -3.75 10.95 -16.75
C ALA A 124 -3.65 10.36 -15.34
N VAL A 125 -2.57 9.63 -15.09
CA VAL A 125 -2.14 9.24 -13.74
C VAL A 125 -0.94 10.08 -13.36
N THR A 126 -0.93 10.63 -12.15
CA THR A 126 0.21 11.36 -11.61
C THR A 126 0.70 10.60 -10.40
N ILE A 127 1.90 10.02 -10.49
CA ILE A 127 2.55 9.32 -9.39
C ILE A 127 3.62 10.22 -8.77
N THR A 128 3.60 10.37 -7.44
CA THR A 128 4.61 11.15 -6.71
C THR A 128 5.20 10.36 -5.55
N GLY A 129 6.45 10.67 -5.19
CA GLY A 129 7.17 10.06 -4.07
C GLY A 129 7.81 8.70 -4.35
N GLN A 130 7.79 8.25 -5.62
CA GLN A 130 8.59 7.11 -6.08
C GLN A 130 10.07 7.50 -6.20
N SER A 131 10.96 6.55 -5.91
CA SER A 131 12.41 6.70 -6.01
C SER A 131 13.03 5.48 -6.68
N ARG A 132 12.67 4.28 -6.22
CA ARG A 132 13.19 3.00 -6.69
C ARG A 132 12.18 2.25 -7.57
N LEU A 133 10.87 2.40 -7.31
CA LEU A 133 9.82 1.81 -8.15
C LEU A 133 9.62 2.64 -9.42
N SER A 134 9.43 1.94 -10.53
CA SER A 134 8.99 2.57 -11.76
C SER A 134 7.48 2.85 -11.74
N GLU A 135 7.07 3.86 -12.50
CA GLU A 135 5.64 4.20 -12.65
C GLU A 135 4.84 3.00 -13.18
N ARG A 136 5.43 2.21 -14.09
CA ARG A 136 4.80 1.03 -14.66
C ARG A 136 4.56 -0.05 -13.61
N GLU A 137 5.56 -0.38 -12.80
CA GLU A 137 5.42 -1.36 -11.71
C GLU A 137 4.32 -0.96 -10.72
N LEU A 138 4.22 0.34 -10.41
CA LEU A 138 3.17 0.86 -9.53
C LEU A 138 1.79 0.78 -10.16
N LEU A 139 1.63 1.09 -11.45
CA LEU A 139 0.36 0.97 -12.15
C LEU A 139 -0.09 -0.50 -12.29
N ASP A 140 0.86 -1.39 -12.60
CA ASP A 140 0.63 -2.82 -12.70
C ASP A 140 0.22 -3.39 -11.33
N ALA A 141 0.93 -3.04 -10.25
CA ALA A 141 0.58 -3.43 -8.88
C ALA A 141 -0.77 -2.84 -8.42
N ALA A 142 -1.06 -1.60 -8.78
CA ALA A 142 -2.34 -0.95 -8.51
C ALA A 142 -3.52 -1.61 -9.25
N GLY A 143 -3.25 -2.31 -10.36
CA GLY A 143 -4.28 -2.81 -11.27
C GLY A 143 -5.06 -1.67 -11.95
N VAL A 144 -4.38 -0.54 -12.21
CA VAL A 144 -4.97 0.62 -12.88
C VAL A 144 -4.49 0.63 -14.32
N GLY A 145 -5.40 0.36 -15.26
CA GLY A 145 -5.12 0.40 -16.69
C GLY A 145 -5.99 1.41 -17.45
N LEU A 146 -5.75 1.53 -18.75
CA LEU A 146 -6.54 2.39 -19.66
C LEU A 146 -8.01 1.95 -19.82
N ARG A 147 -8.37 0.79 -19.29
CA ARG A 147 -9.70 0.19 -19.41
C ARG A 147 -10.63 0.59 -18.27
N ASN A 148 -10.07 1.03 -17.13
CA ASN A 148 -10.83 1.45 -15.97
C ASN A 148 -11.41 2.86 -16.18
N SER A 149 -12.59 3.13 -15.62
CA SER A 149 -13.15 4.47 -15.54
C SER A 149 -12.92 5.08 -14.15
N LEU A 150 -12.76 6.41 -14.10
CA LEU A 150 -12.50 7.11 -12.85
C LEU A 150 -13.63 6.97 -11.80
N PRO A 151 -14.94 7.07 -12.15
CA PRO A 151 -16.02 6.95 -11.17
C PRO A 151 -16.07 5.55 -10.55
N PHE A 152 -15.92 4.49 -11.35
CA PHE A 152 -16.05 3.10 -10.88
C PHE A 152 -14.76 2.50 -10.30
N LEU A 153 -13.60 3.14 -10.48
CA LEU A 153 -12.36 2.70 -9.86
C LEU A 153 -12.42 2.76 -8.33
N ASP A 154 -12.23 1.66 -7.61
CA ASP A 154 -12.13 1.73 -6.14
C ASP A 154 -10.74 2.24 -5.71
N ALA A 155 -10.68 3.49 -5.23
CA ALA A 155 -9.44 4.11 -4.76
C ALA A 155 -8.88 3.44 -3.49
N THR A 156 -9.74 2.87 -2.65
CA THR A 156 -9.33 2.13 -1.44
C THR A 156 -8.69 0.81 -1.84
N ALA A 157 -9.33 0.06 -2.75
CA ALA A 157 -8.75 -1.18 -3.27
C ALA A 157 -7.40 -0.94 -3.97
N VAL A 158 -7.28 0.14 -4.75
CA VAL A 158 -5.99 0.53 -5.38
C VAL A 158 -4.93 0.82 -4.32
N ARG A 159 -5.27 1.61 -3.28
CA ARG A 159 -4.37 1.88 -2.16
C ARG A 159 -3.92 0.58 -1.50
N ASP A 160 -4.85 -0.33 -1.21
CA ASP A 160 -4.56 -1.55 -0.49
C ASP A 160 -3.66 -2.49 -1.30
N ARG A 161 -3.85 -2.59 -2.62
CA ARG A 161 -2.92 -3.29 -3.52
C ARG A 161 -1.53 -2.66 -3.53
N LEU A 162 -1.44 -1.33 -3.59
CA LEU A 162 -0.16 -0.63 -3.51
C LEU A 162 0.54 -0.90 -2.17
N MET A 163 -0.20 -0.96 -1.07
CA MET A 163 0.33 -1.28 0.26
C MET A 163 0.83 -2.74 0.39
N GLN A 164 0.42 -3.64 -0.51
CA GLN A 164 0.95 -5.02 -0.56
C GLN A 164 2.36 -5.07 -1.16
N VAL A 165 2.79 -4.03 -1.88
CA VAL A 165 4.16 -3.93 -2.40
C VAL A 165 5.11 -3.65 -1.22
N PRO A 166 6.09 -4.53 -0.93
CA PRO A 166 6.94 -4.40 0.26
C PRO A 166 7.73 -3.09 0.33
N LEU A 167 8.03 -2.48 -0.81
CA LEU A 167 8.74 -1.20 -0.88
C LEU A 167 7.84 0.01 -0.57
N VAL A 168 6.51 -0.12 -0.55
CA VAL A 168 5.59 1.01 -0.35
C VAL A 168 5.23 1.15 1.13
N LYS A 169 5.77 2.18 1.79
CA LYS A 169 5.51 2.50 3.21
C LYS A 169 4.11 3.02 3.42
N SER A 170 3.70 3.97 2.59
CA SER A 170 2.36 4.55 2.62
C SER A 170 1.90 4.90 1.20
N ALA A 171 0.60 4.81 0.96
CA ALA A 171 -0.01 5.16 -0.31
C ALA A 171 -1.29 5.98 -0.09
N ARG A 172 -1.46 7.03 -0.89
CA ARG A 172 -2.65 7.87 -0.95
C ARG A 172 -3.11 7.98 -2.38
N VAL A 173 -4.38 7.65 -2.60
CA VAL A 173 -5.00 7.65 -3.93
C VAL A 173 -6.13 8.66 -3.93
N MET A 174 -6.10 9.60 -4.87
CA MET A 174 -7.10 10.67 -5.01
C MET A 174 -7.63 10.70 -6.43
N LYS A 175 -8.95 10.75 -6.56
CA LYS A 175 -9.64 10.96 -7.83
C LYS A 175 -9.85 12.45 -8.06
N LEU A 176 -9.30 12.98 -9.14
CA LEU A 176 -9.52 14.34 -9.60
C LEU A 176 -10.39 14.28 -10.85
N TYR A 177 -11.68 14.55 -10.66
CA TYR A 177 -12.64 14.57 -11.74
C TYR A 177 -12.33 15.68 -12.76
N PRO A 178 -12.67 15.46 -14.05
CA PRO A 178 -13.36 14.28 -14.57
C PRO A 178 -12.45 13.09 -14.93
N SER A 179 -11.13 13.28 -15.05
CA SER A 179 -10.28 12.32 -15.78
C SER A 179 -8.88 12.04 -15.23
N ARG A 180 -8.56 12.48 -14.00
CA ARG A 180 -7.20 12.39 -13.43
C ARG A 180 -7.17 11.55 -12.17
N LEU A 181 -6.19 10.66 -12.06
CA LEU A 181 -5.88 9.90 -10.85
C LEU A 181 -4.54 10.37 -10.27
N VAL A 182 -4.51 10.70 -8.99
CA VAL A 182 -3.27 11.08 -8.31
C VAL A 182 -2.93 10.01 -7.29
N ILE A 183 -1.73 9.45 -7.42
CA ILE A 183 -1.19 8.43 -6.52
C ILE A 183 0.05 9.03 -5.86
N ALA A 184 -0.04 9.34 -4.58
CA ALA A 184 1.12 9.76 -3.80
C ALA A 184 1.57 8.59 -2.93
N ILE A 185 2.82 8.16 -3.10
CA ILE A 185 3.42 7.09 -2.31
C ILE A 185 4.60 7.62 -1.49
N GLU A 186 4.90 6.90 -0.42
CA GLU A 186 6.16 7.02 0.32
C GLU A 186 6.86 5.66 0.23
N GLU A 187 8.05 5.62 -0.35
CA GLU A 187 8.84 4.39 -0.40
C GLU A 187 9.61 4.15 0.88
N ARG A 188 9.66 2.89 1.32
CA ARG A 188 10.52 2.43 2.41
C ARG A 188 11.98 2.54 1.98
N GLN A 189 12.80 3.09 2.87
CA GLN A 189 14.25 3.12 2.69
C GLN A 189 14.87 1.87 3.32
N PRO A 190 15.78 1.17 2.59
CA PRO A 190 16.61 0.12 3.17
C PRO A 190 17.47 0.69 4.31
N SER A 191 17.44 0.05 5.48
CA SER A 191 18.14 0.55 6.66
C SER A 191 19.09 -0.48 7.28
N ALA A 192 18.79 -1.78 7.18
CA ALA A 192 19.63 -2.82 7.72
C ALA A 192 19.46 -4.17 6.99
N LEU A 193 20.41 -5.06 7.21
CA LEU A 193 20.35 -6.45 6.78
C LEU A 193 19.95 -7.32 7.97
N TRP A 194 18.82 -8.00 7.86
CA TRP A 194 18.34 -8.90 8.91
C TRP A 194 18.65 -10.34 8.57
N GLN A 195 19.43 -11.00 9.43
CA GLN A 195 19.69 -12.43 9.33
C GLN A 195 18.87 -13.22 10.33
N ARG A 196 18.16 -14.21 9.81
CA ARG A 196 17.41 -15.21 10.57
C ARG A 196 17.52 -16.56 9.87
N ASP A 197 17.83 -17.61 10.63
CA ASP A 197 17.83 -18.99 10.16
C ASP A 197 18.65 -19.20 8.86
N GLY A 198 19.81 -18.52 8.77
CA GLY A 198 20.70 -18.58 7.60
C GLY A 198 20.26 -17.75 6.39
N ARG A 199 19.09 -17.10 6.43
CA ARG A 199 18.60 -16.21 5.37
C ARG A 199 18.85 -14.75 5.73
N VAL A 200 19.16 -13.94 4.72
CA VAL A 200 19.42 -12.50 4.87
C VAL A 200 18.40 -11.72 4.06
N ALA A 201 17.59 -10.91 4.75
CA ALA A 201 16.61 -10.02 4.14
C ALA A 201 17.02 -8.57 4.38
N VAL A 202 16.78 -7.72 3.39
CA VAL A 202 16.91 -6.27 3.54
C VAL A 202 15.66 -5.76 4.23
N ILE A 203 15.83 -5.08 5.36
CA ILE A 203 14.72 -4.51 6.13
C ILE A 203 14.77 -2.99 6.10
N SER A 204 13.58 -2.40 6.16
CA SER A 204 13.38 -0.96 6.33
C SER A 204 13.52 -0.53 7.78
N GLU A 205 13.55 0.78 8.01
CA GLU A 205 13.54 1.39 9.36
C GLU A 205 12.37 0.91 10.25
N ASP A 206 11.19 0.69 9.66
CA ASP A 206 10.00 0.14 10.34
C ASP A 206 10.07 -1.39 10.57
N GLY A 207 11.17 -2.05 10.18
CA GLY A 207 11.41 -3.47 10.41
C GLY A 207 10.70 -4.40 9.42
N VAL A 208 10.17 -3.86 8.32
CA VAL A 208 9.50 -4.64 7.27
C VAL A 208 10.56 -5.18 6.29
N PRO A 209 10.54 -6.49 5.98
CA PRO A 209 11.37 -7.03 4.91
C PRO A 209 10.95 -6.48 3.56
N ILE A 210 11.89 -5.83 2.87
CA ILE A 210 11.68 -5.22 1.55
C ILE A 210 12.05 -6.23 0.45
N ASP A 211 13.22 -6.87 0.57
CA ASP A 211 13.85 -7.66 -0.48
C ASP A 211 14.79 -8.72 0.12
N GLU A 212 15.18 -9.70 -0.67
CA GLU A 212 16.26 -10.63 -0.32
C GLU A 212 17.62 -10.01 -0.68
N LEU A 213 18.67 -10.30 0.09
CA LEU A 213 20.02 -9.83 -0.25
C LEU A 213 20.54 -10.55 -1.50
N ARG A 214 20.19 -10.02 -2.67
CA ARG A 214 20.67 -10.47 -3.99
C ARG A 214 21.41 -9.38 -4.73
N ASP A 215 21.16 -8.13 -4.36
CA ASP A 215 21.70 -6.96 -5.01
C ASP A 215 22.87 -6.36 -4.19
N GLN A 216 23.98 -6.09 -4.89
CA GLN A 216 25.18 -5.49 -4.33
C GLN A 216 24.94 -4.06 -3.81
N ARG A 217 23.86 -3.39 -4.23
CA ARG A 217 23.55 -2.02 -3.76
C ARG A 217 23.22 -1.91 -2.27
N TYR A 218 22.96 -3.04 -1.61
CA TYR A 218 22.67 -3.09 -0.17
C TYR A 218 23.93 -3.40 0.67
N LEU A 219 25.09 -3.54 0.02
CA LEU A 219 26.37 -3.71 0.70
C LEU A 219 26.69 -2.44 1.50
N GLY A 220 27.11 -2.63 2.76
CA GLY A 220 27.42 -1.54 3.68
C GLY A 220 26.29 -1.17 4.64
N LEU A 221 25.09 -1.73 4.47
CA LEU A 221 24.05 -1.63 5.49
C LEU A 221 24.45 -2.42 6.74
N PRO A 222 24.15 -1.91 7.95
CA PRO A 222 24.48 -2.59 9.19
C PRO A 222 23.69 -3.89 9.31
N PHE A 223 24.32 -4.86 9.97
CA PHE A 223 23.78 -6.20 10.08
C PHE A 223 23.07 -6.40 11.42
N VAL A 224 21.90 -7.04 11.40
CA VAL A 224 21.07 -7.29 12.57
C VAL A 224 20.68 -8.76 12.58
N VAL A 225 20.95 -9.46 13.67
CA VAL A 225 20.80 -10.92 13.77
C VAL A 225 19.87 -11.29 14.92
N GLY A 226 19.01 -12.28 14.67
CA GLY A 226 18.18 -12.89 15.69
C GLY A 226 16.69 -12.68 15.47
N GLU A 227 15.89 -13.48 16.14
CA GLU A 227 14.44 -13.39 16.08
C GLU A 227 13.92 -12.14 16.79
N GLY A 228 13.05 -11.38 16.12
CA GLY A 228 12.48 -10.14 16.66
C GLY A 228 13.41 -8.93 16.54
N ALA A 229 14.63 -9.12 16.04
CA ALA A 229 15.61 -8.05 15.87
C ALA A 229 15.14 -6.98 14.88
N GLN A 230 14.37 -7.36 13.85
CA GLN A 230 13.73 -6.44 12.91
C GLN A 230 12.75 -5.47 13.59
N LYS A 231 12.02 -5.91 14.63
CA LYS A 231 11.07 -5.05 15.35
C LYS A 231 11.76 -4.03 16.25
N ARG A 232 12.98 -4.34 16.68
CA ARG A 232 13.81 -3.47 17.53
C ARG A 232 14.90 -2.76 16.71
N LEU A 233 14.77 -2.72 15.39
CA LEU A 233 15.72 -2.01 14.54
C LEU A 233 15.84 -0.51 14.90
N PRO A 234 14.76 0.24 15.17
CA PRO A 234 14.88 1.65 15.55
C PRO A 234 15.77 1.87 16.77
N GLU A 235 15.70 0.97 17.75
CA GLU A 235 16.56 1.01 18.93
C GLU A 235 18.02 0.73 18.55
N PHE A 236 18.27 -0.28 17.72
CA PHE A 236 19.62 -0.57 17.23
C PHE A 236 20.24 0.61 16.47
N LEU A 237 19.48 1.26 15.58
CA LEU A 237 19.93 2.44 14.85
C LEU A 237 20.25 3.60 15.80
N MET A 238 19.40 3.83 16.81
CA MET A 238 19.68 4.81 17.87
C MET A 238 20.99 4.48 18.62
N LEU A 239 21.24 3.21 18.94
CA LEU A 239 22.48 2.79 19.58
C LEU A 239 23.70 2.99 18.66
N MET A 240 23.57 2.76 17.35
CA MET A 240 24.62 3.08 16.39
C MET A 240 24.93 4.58 16.35
N THR A 241 23.90 5.44 16.38
CA THR A 241 24.10 6.89 16.47
C THR A 241 24.79 7.29 17.78
N LYS A 242 24.41 6.68 18.91
CA LYS A 242 25.03 6.93 20.22
C LYS A 242 26.47 6.42 20.32
N ALA A 243 26.80 5.35 19.61
CA ALA A 243 28.16 4.82 19.54
C ALA A 243 29.14 5.77 18.83
N GLY A 244 28.66 6.71 18.01
CA GLY A 244 29.47 7.69 17.31
C GLY A 244 30.56 7.02 16.46
N ASP A 245 31.82 7.35 16.69
CA ASP A 245 32.98 6.81 15.96
C ASP A 245 33.10 5.27 16.04
N LEU A 246 32.57 4.65 17.10
CA LEU A 246 32.58 3.19 17.23
C LEU A 246 31.63 2.50 16.23
N SER A 247 30.65 3.22 15.68
CA SER A 247 29.66 2.65 14.76
C SER A 247 30.28 1.96 13.54
N HIS A 248 31.36 2.52 12.99
CA HIS A 248 32.09 1.94 11.85
C HIS A 248 32.84 0.65 12.18
N ARG A 249 33.08 0.38 13.47
CA ARG A 249 33.68 -0.86 13.95
C ARG A 249 32.64 -1.91 14.31
N ILE A 250 31.36 -1.57 14.35
CA ILE A 250 30.28 -2.52 14.60
C ILE A 250 29.94 -3.22 13.29
N LYS A 251 30.17 -4.53 13.24
CA LYS A 251 29.82 -5.38 12.10
C LYS A 251 28.37 -5.82 12.17
N ALA A 252 27.91 -6.26 13.34
CA ALA A 252 26.55 -6.75 13.52
C ALA A 252 25.99 -6.49 14.93
N GLY A 253 24.68 -6.27 15.02
CA GLY A 253 23.91 -6.31 16.27
C GLY A 253 23.16 -7.63 16.41
N VAL A 254 23.45 -8.41 17.43
CA VAL A 254 22.80 -9.69 17.73
C VAL A 254 21.81 -9.49 18.88
N LEU A 255 20.51 -9.68 18.61
CA LEU A 255 19.49 -9.66 19.65
C LEU A 255 19.43 -11.03 20.34
N VAL A 256 19.83 -11.06 21.61
CA VAL A 256 19.86 -12.29 22.41
C VAL A 256 18.59 -12.41 23.25
N ALA A 257 17.88 -13.51 23.08
CA ALA A 257 16.65 -13.83 23.82
C ALA A 257 15.59 -12.71 23.78
N GLY A 258 15.53 -11.95 22.68
CA GLY A 258 14.56 -10.86 22.46
C GLY A 258 14.77 -9.60 23.31
N ARG A 259 15.76 -9.57 24.21
CA ARG A 259 15.86 -8.55 25.27
C ARG A 259 17.12 -7.70 25.22
N ARG A 260 18.29 -8.31 24.98
CA ARG A 260 19.59 -7.63 25.06
C ARG A 260 20.31 -7.66 23.74
N TRP A 261 21.05 -6.59 23.46
CA TRP A 261 21.90 -6.50 22.29
C TRP A 261 23.32 -6.95 22.62
N ASN A 262 23.92 -7.74 21.75
CA ASN A 262 25.36 -7.92 21.69
C ASN A 262 25.85 -7.30 20.38
N PHE A 263 26.97 -6.60 20.39
CA PHE A 263 27.60 -6.09 19.18
C PHE A 263 28.81 -6.95 18.83
N GLU A 264 28.82 -7.44 17.60
CA GLU A 264 29.98 -8.07 16.99
C GLU A 264 30.79 -6.97 16.30
N MET A 265 32.06 -6.83 16.70
CA MET A 265 32.97 -5.84 16.15
C MET A 265 33.69 -6.39 14.91
N THR A 266 34.22 -5.51 14.06
CA THR A 266 34.96 -5.89 12.83
C THR A 266 36.24 -6.68 13.09
N ASN A 267 36.83 -6.54 14.27
CA ASN A 267 37.98 -7.31 14.74
C ASN A 267 37.60 -8.64 15.42
N GLY A 268 36.33 -9.03 15.41
CA GLY A 268 35.85 -10.29 16.00
C GLY A 268 35.54 -10.21 17.50
N VAL A 269 35.77 -9.06 18.16
CA VAL A 269 35.43 -8.88 19.58
C VAL A 269 33.91 -8.82 19.75
N THR A 270 33.38 -9.57 20.70
CA THR A 270 31.95 -9.49 21.07
C THR A 270 31.76 -8.56 22.27
N VAL A 271 30.97 -7.50 22.11
CA VAL A 271 30.55 -6.62 23.20
C VAL A 271 29.15 -7.00 23.66
N LYS A 272 28.99 -7.33 24.93
CA LYS A 272 27.69 -7.68 25.52
C LYS A 272 27.12 -6.46 26.24
N LEU A 273 25.99 -5.96 25.76
CA LEU A 273 25.32 -4.81 26.38
C LEU A 273 24.32 -5.25 27.46
N PRO A 274 24.05 -4.38 28.43
CA PRO A 274 22.96 -4.59 29.39
C PRO A 274 21.60 -4.48 28.71
N GLU A 275 20.57 -5.03 29.37
CA GLU A 275 19.17 -4.86 28.95
C GLU A 275 18.67 -3.43 29.20
N ILE A 276 19.12 -2.84 30.32
CA ILE A 276 18.76 -1.48 30.75
C ILE A 276 19.97 -0.57 30.55
N GLY A 277 19.76 0.62 29.99
CA GLY A 277 20.83 1.59 29.75
C GLY A 277 21.92 1.17 28.73
N PRO A 278 21.60 0.50 27.59
CA PRO A 278 22.63 0.11 26.62
C PRO A 278 23.41 1.30 26.05
N ALA A 279 22.82 2.49 25.98
CA ALA A 279 23.48 3.70 25.51
C ALA A 279 24.61 4.16 26.46
N GLU A 280 24.39 4.15 27.77
CA GLU A 280 25.40 4.52 28.79
C GLU A 280 26.57 3.54 28.81
N ALA A 281 26.28 2.25 28.60
CA ALA A 281 27.30 1.22 28.44
C ALA A 281 28.18 1.48 27.20
N LEU A 282 27.59 1.92 26.08
CA LEU A 282 28.33 2.30 24.88
C LEU A 282 29.21 3.54 25.09
N GLU A 283 28.73 4.54 25.84
CA GLU A 283 29.54 5.71 26.19
C GLU A 283 30.76 5.33 27.04
N THR A 284 30.55 4.42 28.00
CA THR A 284 31.64 3.86 28.81
C THR A 284 32.63 3.08 27.95
N LEU A 285 32.14 2.26 27.00
CA LEU A 285 33.00 1.57 26.04
C LEU A 285 33.80 2.55 25.17
N ALA A 286 33.16 3.63 24.69
CA ALA A 286 33.81 4.65 23.89
C ALA A 286 34.92 5.37 24.67
N ARG A 287 34.69 5.68 25.95
CA ARG A 287 35.72 6.21 26.85
C ARG A 287 36.90 5.25 27.00
N LEU A 288 36.63 3.98 27.32
CA LEU A 288 37.67 2.96 27.47
C LEU A 288 38.45 2.69 26.18
N GLN A 289 37.79 2.79 25.02
CA GLN A 289 38.47 2.65 23.74
C GLN A 289 39.40 3.84 23.46
N ARG A 290 39.00 5.08 23.78
CA ARG A 290 39.86 6.26 23.62
C ARG A 290 41.05 6.25 24.56
N GLU A 291 40.85 5.90 25.83
CA GLU A 291 41.89 5.97 26.86
C GLU A 291 42.81 4.74 26.86
N ALA A 292 42.24 3.54 26.76
CA ALA A 292 42.97 2.28 26.97
C ALA A 292 43.05 1.38 25.73
N ARG A 293 42.45 1.80 24.61
CA ARG A 293 42.37 1.04 23.33
C ARG A 293 41.97 -0.42 23.55
N ILE A 294 40.95 -0.62 24.38
CA ILE A 294 40.57 -1.94 24.89
C ILE A 294 40.19 -2.95 23.79
N LEU A 295 39.60 -2.47 22.69
CA LEU A 295 39.22 -3.30 21.55
C LEU A 295 40.42 -3.65 20.66
N ASP A 296 41.54 -2.94 20.77
CA ASP A 296 42.72 -3.19 19.93
C ASP A 296 43.68 -4.20 20.60
N LYS A 297 43.32 -4.67 21.80
CA LYS A 297 44.02 -5.74 22.52
C LYS A 297 43.41 -7.09 22.15
N ASP A 298 44.15 -8.18 22.42
CA ASP A 298 43.72 -9.56 22.18
C ASP A 298 42.62 -9.99 23.18
N VAL A 299 41.43 -9.42 22.98
CA VAL A 299 40.24 -9.60 23.80
C VAL A 299 39.24 -10.43 23.01
N MET A 300 38.63 -11.44 23.63
CA MET A 300 37.55 -12.20 23.01
C MET A 300 36.19 -11.51 23.17
N PHE A 301 35.88 -11.08 24.40
CA PHE A 301 34.65 -10.37 24.67
C PHE A 301 34.80 -9.34 25.78
N VAL A 302 34.01 -8.28 25.67
CA VAL A 302 33.83 -7.26 26.70
C VAL A 302 32.39 -7.36 27.20
N ASP A 303 32.21 -7.62 28.48
CA ASP A 303 30.90 -7.73 29.10
C ASP A 303 30.61 -6.48 29.94
N LEU A 304 29.58 -5.73 29.50
CA LEU A 304 29.10 -4.48 30.07
C LEU A 304 27.72 -4.65 30.72
N ARG A 305 27.26 -5.89 30.96
CA ARG A 305 25.91 -6.15 31.48
C ARG A 305 25.69 -5.64 32.89
N ILE A 306 26.75 -5.52 33.68
CA ILE A 306 26.69 -5.03 35.05
C ILE A 306 27.06 -3.54 34.99
N PRO A 307 26.16 -2.64 35.43
CA PRO A 307 26.50 -1.22 35.54
C PRO A 307 27.71 -1.05 36.47
N ASP A 308 28.57 -0.07 36.17
CA ASP A 308 29.81 0.23 36.92
C ASP A 308 30.93 -0.82 36.87
N ARG A 309 30.73 -1.96 36.20
CA ARG A 309 31.76 -3.00 36.08
C ARG A 309 31.94 -3.45 34.63
N VAL A 310 33.16 -3.28 34.13
CA VAL A 310 33.58 -3.82 32.83
C VAL A 310 34.41 -5.07 33.05
N SER A 311 33.93 -6.20 32.54
CA SER A 311 34.71 -7.45 32.56
C SER A 311 35.19 -7.79 31.16
N VAL A 312 36.46 -8.20 31.06
CA VAL A 312 37.14 -8.46 29.79
C VAL A 312 37.69 -9.86 29.86
N ARG A 313 37.36 -10.70 28.88
CA ARG A 313 38.04 -11.98 28.71
C ARG A 313 39.05 -11.87 27.57
N LEU A 314 40.31 -12.14 27.89
CA LEU A 314 41.41 -12.20 26.93
C LEU A 314 41.34 -13.50 26.12
N THR A 315 41.98 -13.52 24.96
CA THR A 315 42.23 -14.77 24.21
C THR A 315 43.12 -15.71 25.02
N GLU A 316 43.08 -17.01 24.74
CA GLU A 316 43.87 -18.01 25.50
C GLU A 316 45.38 -17.72 25.44
N GLU A 317 45.88 -17.26 24.29
CA GLU A 317 47.29 -16.88 24.11
C GLU A 317 47.68 -15.64 24.94
N ALA A 318 46.81 -14.63 24.95
CA ALA A 318 47.04 -13.41 25.73
C ALA A 318 46.86 -13.64 27.24
N ALA A 319 45.95 -14.55 27.63
CA ALA A 319 45.79 -15.00 29.00
C ALA A 319 47.06 -15.73 29.48
N ALA A 320 47.57 -16.70 28.70
CA ALA A 320 48.80 -17.42 29.02
C ALA A 320 50.02 -16.49 29.14
N THR A 321 50.13 -15.50 28.26
CA THR A 321 51.21 -14.49 28.31
C THR A 321 51.10 -13.61 29.55
N ARG A 322 49.89 -13.20 29.94
CA ARG A 322 49.67 -12.38 31.13
C ARG A 322 49.91 -13.18 32.41
N GLU A 323 49.50 -14.44 32.46
CA GLU A 323 49.81 -15.37 33.55
C GLU A 323 51.32 -15.58 33.70
N ALA A 324 52.06 -15.76 32.60
CA ALA A 324 53.52 -15.85 32.63
C ALA A 324 54.19 -14.57 33.15
N GLN A 325 53.60 -13.40 32.89
CA GLN A 325 54.10 -12.10 33.38
C GLN A 325 53.69 -11.78 34.83
N THR A 326 52.56 -12.32 35.31
CA THR A 326 52.08 -12.12 36.68
C THR A 326 52.49 -13.22 37.64
N ALA A 327 53.07 -14.32 37.15
CA ALA A 327 53.71 -15.32 37.98
C ALA A 327 54.85 -14.67 38.80
N PRO A 328 54.88 -14.84 40.13
CA PRO A 328 55.92 -14.24 40.96
C PRO A 328 57.28 -14.76 40.52
N ARG A 329 58.22 -13.86 40.19
CA ARG A 329 59.63 -14.21 40.01
C ARG A 329 60.08 -14.91 41.30
N LYS A 330 60.34 -16.22 41.22
CA LYS A 330 60.94 -16.97 42.33
C LYS A 330 62.21 -16.22 42.74
N SER A 331 62.22 -15.66 43.95
CA SER A 331 63.42 -15.09 44.53
C SER A 331 64.46 -16.22 44.62
N SER A 332 65.54 -16.08 43.87
CA SER A 332 66.70 -16.95 44.06
C SER A 332 67.22 -16.68 45.47
N LYS A 333 67.03 -17.67 46.35
CA LYS A 333 67.63 -17.71 47.67
C LYS A 333 69.15 -17.71 47.49
N SER A 334 69.78 -16.55 47.63
CA SER A 334 71.22 -16.44 47.82
C SER A 334 71.55 -17.18 49.12
N GLY A 335 72.37 -18.21 49.04
CA GLY A 335 72.78 -19.00 50.19
C GLY A 335 74.24 -19.41 50.04
N GLY A 336 75.03 -19.01 51.04
CA GLY A 336 76.28 -19.66 51.45
C GLY A 336 77.52 -19.12 50.78
#